data_AF-A0A0P4VVN2-F1
#
_entry.id   AF-A0A0P4VVN2-F1
#
_cell.length_a   1.000
_cell.length_b   1.000
_cell.length_c   1.000
_cell.angle_alpha   90.00
_cell.angle_beta   90.00
_cell.angle_gamma   90.00
#
_symmetry.space_group_name_H-M   'P 1'
#
loop_
_entity.id
_entity.type
_entity.pdbx_description
1 polymer ?
#
loop_
_entity_poly.entity_id
_entity_poly.type
_entity_poly.pdbx_seq_one_letter_code
_entity_poly.pdbx_strand_id
1 'polypeptide(L)'
;MARVEAEQILMSRLNSAGAFLIRQSHRNNDFVLSVKLYAEDGYTPCIKHYNICQSQDNYLTLGGQRFLSLQDLVNNFINTDPGSCRIMPKHPCVRPPPTMQDISKKNKDQWEMPREELHFVREIGHGSFGEVWLGRCKIVNFQ
;
A
#
# COMPACT_ATOMS: atom_id res chain seq x y z
N MET A 1 5.90 1.29 4.65
CA MET A 1 5.19 1.97 3.53
C MET A 1 5.51 3.45 3.57
N ALA A 2 6.09 3.97 2.50
CA ALA A 2 6.42 5.40 2.39
C ALA A 2 5.17 6.26 2.15
N ARG A 3 5.26 7.58 2.40
CA ARG A 3 4.16 8.52 2.11
C ARG A 3 3.73 8.47 0.65
N VAL A 4 4.70 8.53 -0.27
CA VAL A 4 4.46 8.52 -1.72
C VAL A 4 3.77 7.22 -2.16
N GLU A 5 4.22 6.08 -1.62
CA GLU A 5 3.60 4.77 -1.89
C GLU A 5 2.15 4.72 -1.41
N ALA A 6 1.86 5.24 -0.21
CA ALA A 6 0.51 5.33 0.32
C ALA A 6 -0.40 6.22 -0.53
N GLU A 7 0.10 7.37 -0.98
CA GLU A 7 -0.63 8.28 -1.88
C GLU A 7 -0.95 7.58 -3.21
N GLN A 8 0.01 6.89 -3.82
CA GLN A 8 -0.20 6.13 -5.06
C GLN A 8 -1.28 5.07 -4.91
N ILE A 9 -1.24 4.27 -3.83
CA ILE A 9 -2.22 3.20 -3.60
C ILE A 9 -3.62 3.80 -3.36
N LEU A 10 -3.74 4.84 -2.53
CA LEU A 10 -5.03 5.49 -2.24
C LEU A 10 -5.61 6.21 -3.47
N MET A 11 -4.76 6.76 -4.34
CA MET A 11 -5.20 7.42 -5.58
C MET A 11 -5.70 6.44 -6.63
N SER A 12 -5.50 5.13 -6.45
CA SER A 12 -6.09 4.09 -7.31
C SER A 12 -7.60 4.28 -7.48
N ARG A 13 -8.10 3.99 -8.69
CA ARG A 13 -9.53 4.02 -9.03
C ARG A 13 -10.35 3.00 -8.23
N LEU A 14 -9.70 1.98 -7.66
CA LEU A 14 -10.33 0.99 -6.79
C LEU A 14 -10.74 1.57 -5.42
N ASN A 15 -10.23 2.75 -5.06
CA ASN A 15 -10.49 3.40 -3.79
C ASN A 15 -11.42 4.60 -3.97
N SER A 16 -12.58 4.61 -3.31
CA SER A 16 -13.48 5.76 -3.22
C SER A 16 -13.09 6.74 -2.09
N ALA A 17 -13.70 7.93 -2.07
CA ALA A 17 -13.51 8.87 -0.96
C ALA A 17 -13.92 8.24 0.38
N GLY A 18 -13.08 8.41 1.39
CA GLY A 18 -13.15 7.71 2.67
C GLY A 18 -12.28 6.46 2.76
N ALA A 19 -11.63 6.03 1.66
CA ALA A 19 -10.60 5.00 1.71
C ALA A 19 -9.46 5.44 2.63
N PHE A 20 -9.01 4.56 3.53
CA PHE A 20 -7.91 4.87 4.43
C PHE A 20 -6.92 3.72 4.60
N LEU A 21 -5.70 4.08 5.00
CA LEU A 21 -4.70 3.15 5.51
C LEU A 21 -3.94 3.79 6.67
N ILE A 22 -3.44 2.96 7.58
CA ILE A 22 -2.52 3.37 8.62
C ILE A 22 -1.13 2.86 8.24
N ARG A 23 -0.13 3.73 8.35
CA ARG A 23 1.28 3.41 8.11
C ARG A 23 2.15 3.94 9.25
N GLN A 24 3.31 3.34 9.43
CA GLN A 24 4.31 3.88 10.35
C GLN A 24 4.85 5.22 9.85
N SER A 25 5.13 6.14 10.76
CA SER A 25 5.84 7.38 10.46
C SER A 25 7.31 7.08 10.18
N HIS A 26 7.94 7.89 9.33
CA HIS A 26 9.36 7.73 9.04
C HIS A 26 10.24 8.45 10.09
N ARG A 27 9.69 9.43 10.80
CA ARG A 27 10.46 10.28 11.72
C ARG A 27 10.50 9.77 13.15
N ASN A 28 9.45 9.07 13.59
CA ASN A 28 9.27 8.56 14.96
C ASN A 28 8.58 7.18 14.89
N ASN A 29 8.57 6.44 16.00
CA ASN A 29 7.72 5.25 16.20
C ASN A 29 6.21 5.57 16.27
N ASP A 30 5.79 6.71 15.73
CA ASP A 30 4.40 7.14 15.62
C ASP A 30 3.73 6.55 14.37
N PHE A 31 2.40 6.66 14.30
CA PHE A 31 1.61 6.22 13.16
C PHE A 31 1.06 7.40 12.37
N VAL A 32 0.64 7.15 11.13
CA VAL A 32 -0.01 8.13 10.27
C VAL A 32 -1.24 7.49 9.64
N LEU A 33 -2.40 8.10 9.87
CA LEU A 33 -3.64 7.80 9.16
C LEU A 33 -3.65 8.59 7.85
N SER A 34 -3.71 7.90 6.72
CA SER A 34 -3.81 8.50 5.39
C SER A 34 -5.20 8.23 4.82
N VAL A 35 -5.94 9.27 4.43
CA VAL A 35 -7.33 9.18 3.99
C VAL A 35 -7.51 9.86 2.63
N LYS A 36 -8.18 9.19 1.70
CA LYS A 36 -8.62 9.77 0.43
C LYS A 36 -9.88 10.60 0.63
N LEU A 37 -9.86 11.84 0.20
CA LEU A 37 -10.97 12.80 0.27
C LEU A 37 -11.10 13.54 -1.07
N TYR A 38 -12.10 14.42 -1.14
CA TYR A 38 -12.14 15.47 -2.15
C TYR A 38 -11.58 16.77 -1.57
N ALA A 39 -10.96 17.57 -2.44
CA ALA A 39 -10.56 18.93 -2.11
C ALA A 39 -11.80 19.80 -1.84
N GLU A 40 -11.59 21.05 -1.42
CA GLU A 40 -12.69 21.98 -1.12
C GLU A 40 -13.61 22.24 -2.33
N ASP A 41 -13.07 22.02 -3.54
CA ASP A 41 -13.81 22.10 -4.79
C ASP A 41 -14.84 20.98 -4.99
N GLY A 42 -14.75 19.90 -4.20
CA GLY A 42 -15.68 18.77 -4.21
C GLY A 42 -15.46 17.74 -5.32
N TYR A 43 -14.53 17.96 -6.26
CA TYR A 43 -14.30 17.07 -7.40
C TYR A 43 -12.86 16.58 -7.52
N THR A 44 -11.88 17.31 -7.01
CA THR A 44 -10.47 16.92 -7.11
C THR A 44 -10.11 15.94 -5.98
N PRO A 45 -9.72 14.70 -6.28
CA PRO A 45 -9.31 13.76 -5.24
C PRO A 45 -7.99 14.22 -4.61
N CYS A 46 -7.93 14.23 -3.28
CA CYS A 46 -6.74 14.54 -2.52
C CYS A 46 -6.54 13.56 -1.36
N ILE A 47 -5.30 13.44 -0.88
CA ILE A 47 -4.95 12.60 0.28
C ILE A 47 -4.60 13.51 1.46
N LYS A 48 -5.28 13.32 2.59
CA LYS A 48 -4.92 13.97 3.86
C LYS A 48 -4.21 12.98 4.77
N HIS A 49 -3.17 13.46 5.44
CA HIS A 49 -2.39 12.69 6.41
C HIS A 49 -2.57 13.27 7.80
N TYR A 50 -2.93 12.41 8.74
CA TYR A 50 -3.11 12.78 10.14
C TYR A 50 -2.13 11.98 10.99
N ASN A 51 -1.33 12.69 11.78
CA ASN A 51 -0.38 12.05 12.68
C ASN A 51 -1.14 11.46 13.87
N ILE A 52 -0.85 10.19 14.16
CA ILE A 52 -1.28 9.50 15.37
C ILE A 52 -0.05 9.44 16.27
N CYS A 53 -0.04 10.26 17.31
CA CYS A 53 1.07 10.31 18.25
C CYS A 53 0.90 9.23 19.32
N GLN A 54 1.95 8.49 19.62
CA GLN A 54 1.98 7.58 20.76
C GLN A 54 2.59 8.27 21.98
N SER A 55 1.85 8.28 23.09
CA SER A 55 2.33 8.81 24.37
C SER A 55 3.22 7.80 25.10
N GLN A 56 3.95 8.25 26.13
CA GLN A 56 4.77 7.40 27.00
C GLN A 56 3.95 6.32 27.70
N ASP A 57 2.70 6.64 28.04
CA ASP A 57 1.73 5.71 28.65
C ASP A 57 1.08 4.75 27.62
N ASN A 58 1.66 4.62 26.42
CA ASN A 58 1.15 3.80 25.30
C ASN A 58 -0.23 4.16 24.75
N TYR A 59 -0.78 5.33 25.10
CA TYR A 59 -2.00 5.84 24.47
C TYR A 59 -1.73 6.42 23.10
N LEU A 60 -2.62 6.13 22.15
CA LEU A 60 -2.63 6.71 20.82
C LEU A 60 -3.52 7.95 20.80
N THR A 61 -3.02 9.06 20.25
CA THR A 61 -3.76 10.32 20.22
C THR A 61 -3.93 10.82 18.78
N LEU A 62 -5.17 11.16 18.42
CA LEU A 62 -5.52 11.75 17.12
C LEU A 62 -6.67 12.76 17.29
N GLY A 63 -6.50 13.97 16.78
CA GLY A 63 -7.55 15.01 16.84
C GLY A 63 -7.97 15.40 18.26
N GLY A 64 -7.07 15.29 19.23
CA GLY A 64 -7.34 15.56 20.65
C GLY A 64 -7.99 14.40 21.42
N GLN A 65 -8.36 13.31 20.75
CA GLN A 65 -8.92 12.11 21.39
C GLN A 65 -7.84 11.07 21.68
N ARG A 66 -7.98 10.33 22.78
CA ARG A 66 -7.05 9.27 23.23
C ARG A 66 -7.68 7.89 23.06
N PHE A 67 -6.89 6.94 22.59
CA PHE A 67 -7.31 5.57 22.28
C PHE A 67 -6.29 4.56 22.82
N LEU A 68 -6.76 3.36 23.16
CA LEU A 68 -5.92 2.25 23.64
C LEU A 68 -5.31 1.44 22.48
N SER A 69 -6.00 1.40 21.33
CA SER A 69 -5.53 0.67 20.15
C SER A 69 -5.86 1.42 18.85
N LEU A 70 -5.16 1.05 17.78
CA LEU A 70 -5.47 1.58 16.43
C LEU A 70 -6.87 1.16 15.99
N GLN A 71 -7.35 0.00 16.44
CA GLN A 71 -8.68 -0.49 16.12
C GLN A 71 -9.76 0.40 16.77
N ASP A 72 -9.58 0.77 18.05
CA ASP A 72 -10.51 1.67 18.75
C ASP A 72 -10.57 3.04 18.09
N LEU A 73 -9.39 3.57 17.72
CA LEU A 73 -9.27 4.81 16.97
C LEU A 73 -10.06 4.73 15.66
N VAL A 74 -9.81 3.71 14.84
CA VAL A 74 -10.48 3.55 13.54
C VAL A 74 -11.99 3.40 13.71
N ASN A 75 -12.43 2.57 14.66
CA ASN A 75 -13.86 2.34 14.93
C ASN A 75 -14.55 3.62 15.38
N ASN A 76 -13.91 4.44 16.23
CA ASN A 76 -14.46 5.72 16.65
C ASN A 76 -14.68 6.65 15.45
N PHE A 77 -13.67 6.84 14.60
CA PHE A 77 -13.77 7.74 13.45
C PHE A 77 -14.73 7.24 12.36
N ILE A 78 -14.88 5.92 12.17
CA ILE A 78 -15.85 5.34 11.22
C ILE A 78 -17.29 5.52 11.72
N ASN A 79 -17.52 5.36 13.03
CA ASN A 79 -18.86 5.43 13.62
C ASN A 79 -19.29 6.86 13.99
N THR A 80 -18.39 7.83 13.91
CA THR A 80 -18.71 9.23 14.16
C THR A 80 -19.54 9.79 12.99
N ASP A 81 -20.55 10.60 13.32
CA ASP A 81 -21.38 11.24 12.30
C ASP A 81 -20.54 12.05 11.30
N PRO A 82 -20.75 11.87 9.97
CA PRO A 82 -19.97 12.56 8.93
C PRO A 82 -20.01 14.08 9.03
N GLY A 83 -21.07 14.67 9.60
CA GLY A 83 -21.21 16.12 9.75
C GLY A 83 -20.36 16.70 10.87
N SER A 84 -19.91 15.88 11.82
CA SER A 84 -19.17 16.32 13.00
C SER A 84 -17.65 16.10 12.88
N CYS A 85 -17.22 15.16 12.03
CA CYS A 85 -15.81 14.78 11.96
C CYS A 85 -15.09 15.26 10.70
N ARG A 86 -14.04 16.07 10.90
CA ARG A 86 -13.14 16.51 9.81
C ARG A 86 -12.20 15.42 9.30
N ILE A 87 -12.10 14.30 10.03
CA ILE A 87 -11.35 13.11 9.69
C ILE A 87 -12.38 12.06 9.28
N MET A 88 -12.42 11.70 7.99
CA MET A 88 -13.51 10.87 7.44
C MET A 88 -13.02 9.54 6.84
N PRO A 89 -12.38 8.65 7.60
CA PRO A 89 -12.18 7.27 7.18
C PRO A 89 -13.53 6.53 7.17
N LYS A 90 -13.81 5.79 6.11
CA LYS A 90 -15.06 5.02 5.95
C LYS A 90 -14.81 3.54 5.73
N HIS A 91 -13.84 3.22 4.86
CA HIS A 91 -13.56 1.85 4.49
C HIS A 91 -12.05 1.64 4.30
N PRO A 92 -11.55 0.41 4.55
CA PRO A 92 -10.14 0.10 4.31
C PRO A 92 -9.73 0.34 2.85
N CYS A 93 -8.48 0.72 2.66
CA CYS A 93 -7.88 0.85 1.35
C CYS A 93 -7.76 -0.51 0.65
N VAL A 94 -8.26 -0.60 -0.57
CA VAL A 94 -8.05 -1.73 -1.46
C VAL A 94 -6.62 -1.61 -2.01
N ARG A 95 -5.76 -2.55 -1.59
CA ARG A 95 -4.42 -2.69 -2.15
C ARG A 95 -4.48 -3.64 -3.34
N PRO A 96 -3.98 -3.25 -4.54
CA PRO A 96 -3.82 -4.21 -5.62
C PRO A 96 -2.93 -5.36 -5.13
N PRO A 97 -3.24 -6.61 -5.51
CA PRO A 97 -2.44 -7.75 -5.09
C PRO A 97 -0.96 -7.48 -5.45
N PRO A 98 -0.02 -7.77 -4.54
CA PRO A 98 1.39 -7.61 -4.86
C PRO A 98 1.66 -8.44 -6.11
N THR A 99 2.16 -7.79 -7.17
CA THR A 99 2.66 -8.51 -8.33
C THR A 99 3.74 -9.43 -7.81
N MET A 100 3.46 -10.74 -7.81
CA MET A 100 4.48 -11.69 -7.37
C MET A 100 5.66 -11.56 -8.30
N GLN A 101 6.78 -11.06 -7.76
CA GLN A 101 8.08 -11.12 -8.42
C GLN A 101 8.75 -12.44 -8.08
N ASP A 102 8.01 -13.54 -8.24
CA ASP A 102 8.57 -14.87 -8.14
C ASP A 102 8.19 -15.63 -9.41
N ILE A 103 9.20 -16.25 -10.02
CA ILE A 103 9.09 -16.96 -11.30
C ILE A 103 8.11 -18.11 -11.14
N SER A 104 7.91 -18.67 -9.94
CA SER A 104 6.77 -19.55 -9.70
C SER A 104 6.38 -19.61 -8.23
N LYS A 105 5.07 -19.61 -7.93
CA LYS A 105 4.59 -19.82 -6.54
C LYS A 105 4.85 -21.24 -6.03
N LYS A 106 5.06 -22.20 -6.94
CA LYS A 106 5.18 -23.64 -6.67
C LYS A 106 6.62 -24.08 -6.38
N ASN A 107 7.62 -23.41 -6.96
CA ASN A 107 9.02 -23.82 -6.88
C ASN A 107 9.87 -22.80 -6.11
N LYS A 108 9.39 -22.32 -4.96
CA LYS A 108 10.09 -21.31 -4.15
C LYS A 108 11.51 -21.70 -3.71
N ASP A 109 11.80 -22.99 -3.63
CA ASP A 109 13.11 -23.52 -3.20
C ASP A 109 13.89 -24.20 -4.34
N GLN A 110 13.39 -24.18 -5.59
CA GLN A 110 14.11 -24.75 -6.74
C GLN A 110 14.83 -23.63 -7.49
N TRP A 111 16.12 -23.49 -7.21
CA TRP A 111 16.99 -22.51 -7.86
C TRP A 111 17.36 -22.88 -9.31
N GLU A 112 17.18 -24.14 -9.68
CA GLU A 112 17.46 -24.65 -11.02
C GLU A 112 16.17 -24.75 -11.84
N MET A 113 16.23 -24.31 -13.08
CA MET A 113 15.14 -24.40 -14.04
C MET A 113 15.68 -24.90 -15.38
N PRO A 114 14.96 -25.82 -16.07
CA PRO A 114 15.37 -26.29 -17.40
C PRO A 114 15.47 -25.12 -18.39
N ARG A 115 16.54 -25.11 -19.19
CA ARG A 115 16.79 -24.04 -20.16
C ARG A 115 15.67 -23.94 -21.20
N GLU A 116 15.01 -25.05 -21.50
CA GLU A 116 13.90 -25.17 -22.45
C GLU A 116 12.64 -24.43 -22.00
N GLU A 117 12.54 -24.09 -20.71
CA GLU A 117 11.45 -23.27 -20.16
C GLU A 117 11.67 -21.76 -20.40
N LEU A 118 12.92 -21.36 -20.69
CA LEU A 118 13.30 -19.98 -21.00
C LEU A 118 13.21 -19.72 -22.51
N HIS A 119 12.36 -18.76 -22.88
CA HIS A 119 12.19 -18.34 -24.26
C HIS A 119 12.83 -16.97 -24.44
N PHE A 120 13.97 -16.93 -25.12
CA PHE A 120 14.66 -15.67 -25.43
C PHE A 120 13.91 -14.95 -26.57
N VAL A 121 13.48 -13.73 -26.29
CA VAL A 121 12.69 -12.90 -27.21
C VAL A 121 13.60 -11.99 -28.03
N ARG A 122 14.47 -11.23 -27.36
CA ARG A 122 15.39 -10.28 -28.03
C ARG A 122 16.57 -9.93 -27.13
N GLU A 123 17.76 -9.81 -27.72
CA GLU A 123 18.94 -9.29 -27.03
C GLU A 123 18.76 -7.81 -26.64
N ILE A 124 19.05 -7.48 -25.38
CA ILE A 124 19.03 -6.12 -24.83
C ILE A 124 20.45 -5.54 -24.79
N GLY A 125 21.48 -6.40 -24.77
CA GLY A 125 22.87 -6.00 -24.96
C GLY A 125 23.84 -7.13 -24.64
N HIS A 126 25.14 -6.86 -24.82
CA HIS A 126 26.22 -7.79 -24.50
C HIS A 126 27.40 -7.06 -23.83
N GLY A 127 28.25 -7.82 -23.14
CA GLY A 127 29.50 -7.35 -22.56
C GLY A 127 30.53 -8.46 -22.43
N SER A 128 31.66 -8.17 -21.78
CA SER A 128 32.80 -9.10 -21.67
C SER A 128 32.49 -10.42 -20.94
N PHE A 129 31.33 -10.52 -20.28
CA PHE A 129 30.93 -11.67 -19.46
C PHE A 129 29.64 -12.34 -19.95
N GLY A 130 29.11 -11.94 -21.10
CA GLY A 130 27.96 -12.59 -21.72
C GLY A 130 26.95 -11.63 -22.34
N GLU A 131 25.78 -12.19 -22.63
CA GLU A 131 24.67 -11.53 -23.33
C GLU A 131 23.47 -11.39 -22.40
N VAL A 132 22.72 -10.30 -22.58
CA VAL A 132 21.51 -10.00 -21.84
C VAL A 132 20.34 -10.08 -22.79
N TRP A 133 19.37 -10.93 -22.47
CA TRP A 133 18.20 -11.17 -23.32
C TRP A 133 16.90 -10.84 -22.57
N LEU A 134 15.98 -10.15 -23.25
CA LEU A 134 14.58 -10.12 -22.88
C LEU A 134 14.02 -11.52 -23.09
N GLY A 135 13.48 -12.14 -22.05
CA GLY A 135 12.92 -13.49 -22.12
C GLY A 135 11.49 -13.58 -21.60
N ARG A 136 10.84 -14.70 -21.91
CA ARG A 136 9.61 -15.17 -21.27
C ARG A 136 9.87 -16.53 -20.64
N CYS A 137 9.40 -16.72 -19.42
CA CYS A 137 9.45 -18.01 -18.75
C CYS A 137 8.09 -18.71 -18.86
N LYS A 138 8.07 -20.01 -19.12
CA LYS A 138 6.84 -20.83 -19.04
C LYS A 138 6.44 -21.04 -17.59
N ILE A 139 5.94 -20.00 -16.93
CA ILE A 139 5.40 -20.14 -15.58
C ILE A 139 4.06 -20.87 -15.71
N VAL A 140 4.00 -22.08 -15.15
CA VAL A 140 2.84 -22.97 -15.15
C VAL A 140 1.56 -22.18 -14.82
N ASN A 141 0.56 -22.32 -15.69
CA ASN A 141 -0.71 -21.60 -15.68
C ASN A 141 -1.31 -21.39 -14.28
N PHE A 142 -1.73 -20.16 -14.01
CA PHE A 142 -2.62 -19.84 -12.89
C PHE A 142 -4.01 -20.38 -13.25
N GLN A 143 -4.38 -21.53 -12.67
CA GLN A 143 -5.78 -21.82 -12.37
C GLN A 143 -6.14 -21.21 -11.02
#